data_AF-A0A832SLJ6-F1
#
_entry.id   AF-A0A832SLJ6-F1
#
_cell.length_a   1.000
_cell.length_b   1.000
_cell.length_c   1.000
_cell.angle_alpha   90.00
_cell.angle_beta   90.00
_cell.angle_gamma   90.00
#
_symmetry.space_group_name_H-M   'P 1'
#
loop_
_entity.id
_entity.type
_entity.pdbx_description
1 polymer ?
#
loop_
_entity_poly.entity_id
_entity_poly.type
_entity_poly.pdbx_seq_one_letter_code
_entity_poly.pdbx_strand_id
1 'polypeptide(L)'
;MGLNNTSGFDVYFVDSERQLENYLNYGIFDFYTNDGCFGKNYHSFSGICKNIDQESGLLIIIPDNLNRSLTKIKVNLHEKI
;
A
#
# COMPACT_ATOMS: atom_id res chain seq x y z
N MET A 1 23.43 -14.75 -8.16
CA MET A 1 22.09 -14.55 -8.76
C MET A 1 21.15 -15.53 -8.06
N GLY A 2 20.20 -15.20 -7.21
CA GLY A 2 19.55 -13.95 -6.84
C GLY A 2 18.11 -14.33 -6.45
N LEU A 3 17.85 -14.57 -5.17
CA LEU A 3 16.49 -14.73 -4.63
C LEU A 3 16.35 -13.71 -3.50
N ASN A 4 15.93 -12.50 -3.87
CA ASN A 4 15.54 -11.50 -2.90
C ASN A 4 14.12 -11.87 -2.46
N ASN A 5 14.01 -12.71 -1.42
CA ASN A 5 12.75 -13.12 -0.83
C ASN A 5 12.16 -11.92 -0.09
N THR A 6 11.44 -11.07 -0.80
CA THR A 6 10.74 -9.91 -0.25
C THR A 6 9.41 -10.36 0.33
N SER A 7 9.41 -10.83 1.58
CA SER A 7 8.20 -11.19 2.33
C SER A 7 7.45 -9.96 2.89
N GLY A 8 7.76 -8.76 2.39
CA GLY A 8 7.14 -7.50 2.78
C GLY A 8 5.90 -7.19 1.95
N PHE A 9 5.13 -6.20 2.39
CA PHE A 9 4.01 -5.62 1.64
C PHE A 9 4.39 -4.24 1.11
N ASP A 10 3.72 -3.84 0.04
CA ASP A 10 3.71 -2.47 -0.43
C ASP A 10 2.42 -1.78 0.02
N VAL A 11 2.49 -0.46 0.21
CA VAL A 11 1.37 0.35 0.67
C VAL A 11 1.38 1.70 -0.06
N TYR A 12 0.21 2.15 -0.49
CA TYR A 12 0.02 3.37 -1.25
C TYR A 12 -1.28 4.06 -0.84
N PHE A 13 -1.23 5.36 -0.55
CA PHE A 13 -2.43 6.19 -0.56
C PHE A 13 -2.80 6.48 -2.01
N VAL A 14 -4.06 6.23 -2.36
CA VAL A 14 -4.61 6.39 -3.71
C VAL A 14 -5.73 7.42 -3.70
N ASP A 15 -5.94 8.10 -4.82
CA ASP A 15 -6.92 9.21 -4.93
C ASP A 15 -8.38 8.74 -4.91
N SER A 16 -8.65 7.46 -5.19
CA SER A 16 -10.00 6.90 -5.28
C SER A 16 -10.00 5.37 -5.34
N GLU A 17 -11.17 4.76 -5.11
CA GLU A 17 -11.39 3.32 -5.27
C GLU A 17 -11.11 2.83 -6.71
N ARG A 18 -11.26 3.71 -7.72
CA ARG A 18 -10.95 3.39 -9.11
C ARG A 18 -9.52 2.86 -9.31
N GLN A 19 -8.59 3.26 -8.44
CA GLN A 19 -7.21 2.80 -8.49
C GLN A 19 -7.05 1.31 -8.15
N LEU A 20 -7.94 0.76 -7.32
CA LEU A 20 -8.01 -0.69 -7.10
C LEU A 20 -8.43 -1.41 -8.39
N GLU A 21 -9.45 -0.92 -9.07
CA GLU A 21 -9.90 -1.50 -10.35
C GLU A 21 -8.81 -1.42 -11.42
N ASN A 22 -8.11 -0.29 -11.52
CA ASN A 22 -7.00 -0.12 -12.45
C ASN A 22 -5.88 -1.13 -12.17
N TYR A 23 -5.54 -1.33 -10.90
CA TYR A 23 -4.54 -2.30 -10.49
C TYR A 23 -4.96 -3.73 -10.85
N LEU A 24 -6.19 -4.13 -10.56
CA LEU A 24 -6.69 -5.48 -10.83
C LEU A 24 -6.80 -5.79 -12.33
N ASN A 25 -7.20 -4.82 -13.15
CA ASN A 25 -7.43 -5.04 -14.59
C ASN A 25 -6.19 -4.82 -15.45
N TYR A 26 -5.32 -3.88 -15.08
CA TYR A 26 -4.21 -3.41 -15.92
C TYR A 26 -2.85 -3.46 -15.24
N GLY A 27 -2.78 -3.70 -13.93
CA GLY A 27 -1.53 -3.70 -13.17
C GLY A 27 -0.92 -2.30 -12.98
N ILE A 28 -1.69 -1.23 -13.21
CA ILE A 28 -1.27 0.16 -13.06
C ILE A 28 -2.25 0.91 -12.18
N PHE A 29 -1.80 1.95 -11.47
CA PHE A 29 -2.63 2.82 -10.65
C PHE A 29 -1.87 4.10 -10.30
N ASP A 30 -2.62 5.17 -10.03
CA ASP A 30 -2.08 6.42 -9.51
C ASP A 30 -2.09 6.41 -7.99
N PHE A 31 -1.09 7.05 -7.38
CA PHE A 31 -0.97 7.16 -5.93
C PHE A 31 -0.30 8.47 -5.53
N TYR A 32 -0.51 8.90 -4.29
CA TYR A 32 0.13 10.08 -3.73
C TYR A 32 1.64 9.83 -3.56
N THR A 33 2.46 10.65 -4.22
CA THR A 33 3.92 10.51 -4.25
C THR A 33 4.64 11.32 -3.16
N ASN A 34 3.90 12.05 -2.33
CA ASN A 34 4.46 12.78 -1.20
C ASN A 34 5.07 11.82 -0.16
N ASP A 35 6.06 12.31 0.58
CA ASP A 35 6.70 11.56 1.65
C ASP A 35 5.66 11.05 2.67
N GLY A 36 5.75 9.76 3.01
CA GLY A 36 4.84 9.11 3.95
C GLY A 36 3.53 8.60 3.35
N CYS A 37 3.28 8.83 2.06
CA CYS A 37 2.08 8.35 1.36
C CYS A 37 2.23 6.99 0.70
N PHE A 38 3.45 6.48 0.55
CA PHE A 38 3.69 5.16 0.00
C PHE A 38 4.94 4.50 0.60
N GLY A 39 5.02 3.18 0.47
CA GLY A 39 6.15 2.39 0.91
C GLY A 39 6.19 1.05 0.19
N LYS A 40 7.40 0.55 -0.11
CA LYS A 40 7.60 -0.73 -0.79
C LYS A 40 8.41 -1.69 0.07
N ASN A 41 8.05 -2.97 0.04
CA ASN A 41 8.74 -4.06 0.72
C ASN A 41 8.95 -3.82 2.23
N TYR A 42 7.88 -3.42 2.92
CA TYR A 42 7.88 -3.22 4.37
C TYR A 42 7.29 -4.41 5.13
N HIS A 43 7.79 -4.67 6.34
CA HIS A 43 7.11 -5.53 7.33
C HIS A 43 6.28 -4.71 8.33
N SER A 44 6.59 -3.43 8.47
CA SER A 44 5.84 -2.45 9.24
C SER A 44 6.04 -1.08 8.59
N PHE A 45 4.96 -0.35 8.41
CA PHE A 45 4.96 0.98 7.81
C PHE A 45 4.17 1.94 8.71
N SER A 46 4.73 3.12 8.94
CA SER A 46 4.07 4.22 9.65
C SER A 46 4.49 5.52 8.98
N GLY A 47 3.52 6.38 8.72
CA GLY A 47 3.73 7.64 8.03
C GLY A 47 2.55 8.57 8.23
N ILE A 48 2.77 9.85 7.93
CA ILE A 48 1.70 10.85 7.83
C ILE A 48 1.68 11.32 6.39
N CYS A 49 0.60 10.98 5.69
CA CYS A 49 0.32 11.46 4.36
C CYS A 49 -0.59 12.70 4.46
N LYS A 50 -0.20 13.81 3.83
CA LYS A 50 -0.87 15.12 3.94
C LYS A 50 -1.53 15.50 2.62
N ASN A 51 -2.52 16.39 2.71
CA ASN A 51 -3.27 16.91 1.55
C ASN A 51 -3.96 15.79 0.76
N ILE A 52 -4.66 14.94 1.50
CA ILE A 52 -5.36 13.79 0.96
C ILE A 52 -6.83 14.13 0.81
N ASP A 53 -7.37 13.86 -0.38
CA ASP A 53 -8.77 14.13 -0.69
C ASP A 53 -9.68 13.16 0.06
N GLN A 54 -10.90 13.59 0.36
CA GLN A 54 -11.83 12.83 1.20
C GLN A 54 -12.24 11.47 0.61
N GLU A 55 -12.15 11.29 -0.70
CA GLU A 55 -12.47 10.04 -1.42
C GLU A 55 -11.27 9.09 -1.56
N SER A 56 -10.14 9.45 -0.97
CA SER A 56 -8.90 8.67 -1.06
C SER A 56 -8.98 7.36 -0.29
N GLY A 57 -8.15 6.41 -0.72
CA GLY A 57 -8.04 5.08 -0.11
C GLY A 57 -6.61 4.69 0.24
N LEU A 58 -6.48 3.55 0.91
CA LEU A 58 -5.20 2.88 1.17
C LEU A 58 -5.16 1.56 0.40
N LEU A 59 -4.29 1.46 -0.60
CA LEU A 59 -4.03 0.24 -1.35
C LEU A 59 -2.83 -0.49 -0.73
N ILE A 60 -3.02 -1.73 -0.28
CA ILE A 60 -1.96 -2.58 0.27
C ILE A 60 -1.78 -3.80 -0.65
N ILE A 61 -0.57 -3.99 -1.17
CA ILE A 61 -0.23 -5.07 -2.09
C ILE A 61 0.67 -6.07 -1.36
N ILE A 62 0.25 -7.32 -1.34
CA ILE A 62 0.97 -8.42 -0.70
C ILE A 62 1.44 -9.37 -1.80
N PRO A 63 2.71 -9.79 -1.83
CA PRO A 63 3.18 -10.77 -2.81
C PRO A 63 2.50 -12.12 -2.61
N ASP A 64 2.15 -12.80 -3.71
CA ASP A 64 1.44 -14.10 -3.66
C ASP A 64 2.24 -15.21 -2.97
N ASN A 65 3.58 -15.13 -3.06
CA ASN A 65 4.47 -16.16 -2.55
C ASN A 65 4.89 -15.89 -1.10
N LEU A 66 3.90 -15.83 -0.20
CA LEU A 66 4.15 -15.82 1.24
C LEU A 66 4.44 -17.26 1.69
N ASN A 67 5.69 -17.55 2.02
CA ASN A 67 6.06 -18.83 2.63
C ASN A 67 5.33 -19.02 3.97
N ARG A 68 4.14 -19.65 3.93
CA ARG A 68 3.43 -20.39 4.98
C ARG A 68 3.09 -19.71 6.32
N SER A 69 3.18 -18.39 6.43
CA SER A 69 2.63 -17.68 7.59
C SER A 69 1.48 -16.78 7.17
N LEU A 70 0.33 -16.94 7.83
CA LEU A 70 -0.82 -16.02 7.73
C LEU A 70 -0.33 -14.60 7.98
N THR A 71 -0.24 -13.78 6.92
CA THR A 71 0.19 -12.38 7.05
C THR A 71 -0.97 -11.60 7.66
N LYS A 72 -0.84 -11.22 8.92
CA LYS A 72 -1.82 -10.40 9.62
C LYS A 72 -1.49 -8.93 9.40
N ILE A 73 -2.32 -8.24 8.62
CA ILE A 73 -2.24 -6.79 8.47
C ILE A 73 -3.10 -6.14 9.57
N LYS A 74 -2.50 -5.22 10.32
CA LYS A 74 -3.22 -4.33 11.24
C LYS A 74 -3.06 -2.90 10.74
N VAL A 75 -4.16 -2.32 10.25
CA VAL A 75 -4.20 -0.91 9.83
C VAL A 75 -4.82 -0.07 10.95
N ASN A 76 -4.18 1.05 11.29
CA ASN A 76 -4.79 2.07 12.15
C ASN A 76 -4.68 3.41 11.43
N LEU A 77 -5.80 3.92 10.92
CA LEU A 77 -5.89 5.20 10.23
C LEU A 77 -6.45 6.25 11.19
N HIS A 78 -5.83 7.42 11.24
CA HIS A 78 -6.28 8.53 12.07
C HIS A 78 -6.25 9.81 11.26
N GLU A 79 -7.38 10.51 11.21
CA GLU A 79 -7.46 11.85 10.65
C GLU A 79 -7.06 12.86 11.73
N LYS A 80 -6.16 13.80 11.39
CA LYS A 80 -5.91 14.97 12.23
C LYS A 80 -6.81 16.09 11.72
N ILE A 81 -7.86 16.36 12.49
CA ILE A 81 -8.76 17.51 12.31
C ILE A 81 -8.09 18.75 12.89
#